data_AF-A0A1W9XH35-F1
#
_entry.id   AF-A0A1W9XH35-F1
#
_cell.length_a   1.000
_cell.length_b   1.000
_cell.length_c   1.000
_cell.angle_alpha   90.00
_cell.angle_beta   90.00
_cell.angle_gamma   90.00
#
_symmetry.space_group_name_H-M   'P 1'
#
loop_
_entity.id
_entity.type
_entity.pdbx_description
1 polymer ?
#
loop_
_entity_poly.entity_id
_entity_poly.type
_entity_poly.pdbx_seq_one_letter_code
_entity_poly.pdbx_strand_id
1 'polypeptide(L)' 'MNFIFICPKMSQVFESDDFEIVENKGISVDAAGNKTLDAKIQLSGPCPFCKEKHTFHASELVCPFDTNDAKAESCPHEP' A
#
# COMPACT_ATOMS: atom_id res chain seq x y z
N MET A 1 0.89 -2.81 14.83
CA MET A 1 0.20 -1.93 13.86
C MET A 1 -0.33 -2.87 12.79
N ASN A 2 -1.64 -2.94 12.59
CA ASN A 2 -2.20 -3.82 11.57
C ASN A 2 -2.28 -3.04 10.26
N PHE A 3 -1.76 -3.62 9.18
CA PHE A 3 -1.95 -3.09 7.83
C PHE A 3 -3.13 -3.80 7.18
N ILE A 4 -3.81 -3.07 6.30
CA ILE A 4 -4.93 -3.61 5.52
C ILE A 4 -4.37 -4.19 4.23
N PHE A 5 -4.59 -5.48 4.04
CA PHE A 5 -4.20 -6.26 2.88
C PHE A 5 -5.44 -6.70 2.10
N ILE A 6 -5.28 -6.87 0.78
CA ILE A 6 -6.35 -7.33 -0.11
C ILE A 6 -5.87 -8.59 -0.80
N CYS A 7 -6.51 -9.73 -0.55
CA CYS A 7 -6.14 -10.99 -1.19
C CYS A 7 -6.41 -10.90 -2.71
N PRO A 8 -5.41 -11.04 -3.60
CA PRO A 8 -5.60 -10.91 -5.05
C PRO A 8 -6.41 -12.07 -5.66
N LYS A 9 -6.53 -13.20 -4.96
CA LYS A 9 -7.27 -14.38 -5.42
C LYS A 9 -8.77 -14.28 -5.14
N MET A 10 -9.13 -13.77 -3.96
CA MET A 10 -10.52 -13.74 -3.47
C MET A 10 -11.06 -12.32 -3.33
N SER A 11 -10.23 -11.30 -3.60
CA SER A 11 -10.53 -9.88 -3.42
C SER A 11 -11.08 -9.55 -2.02
N GLN A 12 -10.69 -10.34 -1.02
CA GLN A 12 -11.10 -10.17 0.38
C GLN A 12 -10.09 -9.29 1.10
N VAL A 13 -10.61 -8.34 1.88
CA VAL A 13 -9.82 -7.42 2.67
C VAL A 13 -9.58 -8.03 4.05
N PHE A 14 -8.34 -7.92 4.56
CA PHE A 14 -7.99 -8.44 5.87
C PHE A 14 -6.85 -7.66 6.51
N GLU A 15 -6.81 -7.69 7.83
CA GLU A 15 -5.81 -6.99 8.62
C GLU A 15 -4.72 -7.97 9.06
N SER A 16 -3.46 -7.58 8.93
CA SER A 16 -2.33 -8.38 9.41
C SER A 16 -1.17 -7.48 9.84
N ASP A 17 -0.45 -7.91 10.86
CA ASP A 17 0.80 -7.30 11.32
C ASP A 17 2.03 -8.19 11.08
N ASP A 18 1.82 -9.48 10.77
CA ASP A 18 2.86 -10.44 10.39
C ASP A 18 3.31 -10.27 8.92
N PHE A 19 4.10 -9.23 8.66
CA PHE A 19 4.75 -9.01 7.37
C PHE A 19 6.22 -8.61 7.52
N GLU A 20 6.99 -8.91 6.50
CA GLU A 20 8.41 -8.58 6.38
C GLU A 20 8.67 -7.73 5.13
N ILE A 21 9.45 -6.66 5.27
CA ILE A 21 9.87 -5.84 4.13
C ILE A 21 11.01 -6.56 3.42
N VAL A 22 10.74 -7.08 2.23
CA VAL A 22 11.72 -7.81 1.42
C VAL A 22 12.46 -6.89 0.44
N GLU A 23 11.87 -5.74 0.11
CA GLU A 23 12.49 -4.73 -0.74
C GLU A 23 12.07 -3.33 -0.26
N ASN A 24 13.01 -2.41 -0.12
CA ASN A 24 12.72 -1.01 0.22
C ASN A 24 13.53 -0.10 -0.70
N LYS A 25 12.83 0.56 -1.62
CA LYS A 25 13.40 1.53 -2.58
C LYS A 25 13.17 2.98 -2.16
N GLY A 26 12.50 3.21 -1.03
CA GLY A 26 12.23 4.55 -0.50
C GLY A 26 10.90 5.12 -0.99
N ILE A 27 10.78 6.44 -1.05
CA ILE A 27 9.56 7.13 -1.47
C ILE A 27 9.61 7.37 -2.98
N SER A 28 8.66 6.81 -3.72
CA SER A 28 8.40 7.13 -5.12
C SER A 28 7.36 8.24 -5.21
N VAL A 29 7.58 9.19 -6.11
CA VAL A 29 6.61 10.27 -6.39
C VAL A 29 6.00 9.98 -7.75
N ASP A 30 4.68 9.79 -7.79
CA ASP A 30 3.96 9.58 -9.04
C ASP A 30 3.84 10.89 -9.84
N ALA A 31 3.48 10.82 -11.12
CA ALA A 31 3.31 11.98 -12.00
C ALA A 31 2.30 13.01 -11.48
N ALA A 32 1.34 12.57 -10.65
CA ALA A 32 0.40 13.44 -9.96
C ALA A 32 0.95 14.13 -8.69
N GLY A 33 2.22 13.90 -8.33
CA GLY A 33 2.85 14.44 -7.12
C GLY A 33 2.55 13.63 -5.84
N ASN A 34 1.83 12.52 -5.96
CA ASN A 34 1.53 11.63 -4.85
C ASN A 34 2.78 10.89 -4.41
N LYS A 35 3.10 10.97 -3.11
CA LYS A 35 4.23 10.25 -2.51
C LYS A 35 3.76 8.90 -2.04
N THR A 36 4.29 7.83 -2.62
CA THR A 36 4.02 6.46 -2.20
C THR A 36 5.31 5.80 -1.74
N LEU A 37 5.22 4.92 -0.75
CA LEU A 37 6.37 4.13 -0.33
C LEU A 37 6.57 2.99 -1.33
N ASP A 38 7.69 3.03 -2.05
CA ASP A 38 8.14 1.98 -2.97
C ASP A 38 8.88 0.91 -2.16
N ALA A 39 8.09 0.05 -1.54
CA ALA A 39 8.61 -1.10 -0.80
C ALA A 39 7.78 -2.33 -1.15
N LYS A 40 8.41 -3.50 -1.19
CA LYS A 40 7.71 -4.77 -1.23
C LYS A 40 7.71 -5.37 0.16
N ILE A 41 6.52 -5.74 0.59
CA ILE A 41 6.33 -6.50 1.80
C ILE A 41 5.78 -7.88 1.46
N GLN A 42 6.22 -8.88 2.20
CA GLN A 42 5.75 -10.24 2.08
C GLN A 42 5.06 -10.63 3.39
N LEU A 43 3.90 -11.27 3.31
CA LEU A 43 3.31 -11.86 4.50
C LEU A 43 4.18 -13.03 4.97
N SER A 44 4.57 -13.03 6.25
CA SER A 44 5.30 -14.17 6.82
C SER A 44 4.39 -15.40 6.90
N GLY A 45 3.10 -15.18 7.19
CA GLY A 45 2.05 -16.20 7.24
C GLY A 45 1.30 -16.41 5.92
N PRO A 46 0.62 -17.56 5.74
CA PRO A 46 -0.30 -17.78 4.62
C PRO A 46 -1.56 -16.92 4.80
N CYS A 47 -2.09 -16.36 3.70
CA CYS A 47 -3.32 -15.60 3.73
C CYS A 47 -4.49 -16.46 4.26
N PRO A 48 -5.33 -15.97 5.18
CA PRO A 48 -6.40 -16.77 5.79
C PRO A 48 -7.49 -17.20 4.79
N PHE A 49 -7.54 -16.56 3.63
CA PHE A 49 -8.53 -16.81 2.57
C PHE A 49 -8.05 -17.87 1.57
N CYS A 50 -6.92 -17.63 0.90
CA CYS A 50 -6.41 -18.50 -0.15
C CYS A 50 -5.30 -19.46 0.32
N LYS A 51 -4.77 -19.28 1.54
CA LYS A 51 -3.64 -20.03 2.13
C LYS A 51 -2.30 -19.91 1.38
N GLU A 52 -2.19 -18.96 0.45
CA GLU A 52 -0.94 -18.64 -0.24
C GLU A 52 -0.20 -17.50 0.46
N LYS A 53 1.12 -17.45 0.30
CA LYS A 53 1.92 -16.29 0.72
C LYS A 53 1.89 -15.24 -0.38
N HIS A 54 1.53 -14.02 -0.02
CA HIS A 54 1.44 -12.91 -0.96
C HIS A 54 2.51 -11.88 -0.68
N THR A 55 3.09 -11.35 -1.75
CA THR A 55 3.95 -10.18 -1.74
C THR A 55 3.14 -9.01 -2.26
N PHE A 56 3.09 -7.93 -1.49
CA PHE A 56 2.35 -6.72 -1.79
C PHE A 56 3.30 -5.54 -1.95
N HIS A 57 2.93 -4.59 -2.81
CA HIS A 57 3.59 -3.30 -2.83
C HIS A 57 3.03 -2.43 -1.72
N ALA A 58 3.90 -1.77 -0.95
CA ALA A 58 3.50 -0.81 0.06
C ALA A 58 2.69 0.35 -0.53
N SER A 59 2.86 0.65 -1.82
CA SER A 59 2.05 1.59 -2.59
C SER A 59 0.57 1.18 -2.70
N GLU A 60 0.27 -0.13 -2.64
CA GLU A 60 -1.11 -0.65 -2.68
C GLU A 60 -1.74 -0.77 -1.29
N LEU A 61 -0.94 -0.60 -0.23
CA LEU A 61 -1.44 -0.60 1.13
C LEU A 61 -1.98 0.78 1.46
N VAL A 62 -3.20 0.81 1.98
CA VAL A 62 -3.77 2.04 2.50
C VAL A 62 -3.18 2.29 3.88
N CYS A 63 -2.34 3.32 4.01
CA CYS A 63 -1.87 3.81 5.30
C CYS A 63 -3.05 4.44 6.05
N PRO A 64 -3.46 3.93 7.23
CA PRO A 64 -4.58 4.51 7.99
C PRO A 64 -4.29 5.92 8.57
N PHE A 65 -3.06 6.41 8.41
CA PHE A 65 -2.62 7.75 8.83
C PHE A 65 -2.70 8.80 7.72
N ASP A 66 -3.11 8.42 6.50
CA ASP A 66 -3.35 9.38 5.40
C ASP A 66 -4.71 10.08 5.57
N THR A 67 -4.92 10.67 6.75
CA THR A 67 -5.88 11.75 6.94
C THR A 67 -5.12 13.06 6.86
N ASN A 68 -5.07 13.62 5.65
CA ASN A 68 -4.84 15.02 5.33
C ASN A 68 -3.53 15.66 5.83
N ASP A 69 -2.60 15.84 4.90
CA ASP A 69 -2.17 17.21 4.60
C ASP A 69 -2.51 17.51 3.13
N ALA A 70 -3.78 17.86 2.93
CA ALA A 70 -4.31 18.37 1.67
C ALA A 70 -3.60 19.69 1.32
N LYS A 71 -2.57 19.62 0.50
CA LYS A 71 -2.25 20.70 -0.44
C LYS A 71 -2.77 20.29 -1.81
N ALA A 72 -4.10 20.29 -1.92
CA ALA A 72 -4.76 20.60 -3.17
C ALA A 72 -4.37 22.04 -3.52
N GLU A 73 -3.26 22.23 -4.24
CA GLU A 73 -3.11 23.39 -5.11
C GLU A 73 -3.59 22.95 -6.49
N SER A 74 -4.89 23.16 -6.64
CA SER A 74 -5.64 23.31 -7.89
C SER A 74 -4.76 23.63 -9.11
N CYS A 75 -4.80 22.75 -10.10
CA CYS A 75 -4.69 23.20 -11.49
C CYS A 75 -5.80 24.21 -11.77
N PRO A 76 -5.46 25.38 -12.31
CA PRO A 76 -6.17 25.88 -13.46
C PRO A 76 -5.29 25.67 -14.68
N HIS A 77 -5.58 24.58 -15.38
CA HIS A 77 -5.37 24.49 -16.82
C HIS A 77 -6.46 25.35 -17.44
N GLU A 78 -6.10 26.40 -18.16
CA GLU A 78 -6.93 27.01 -19.21
C GLU A 78 -6.04 27.90 -20.11
N PRO A 79 -6.45 28.12 -21.38
CA PRO A 79 -5.61 27.99 -22.59
C PRO A 79 -4.69 29.17 -22.94
#